data_AF-A0A9X3L5C1-F1
#
_entry.id   AF-A0A9X3L5C1-F1
#
_cell.length_a   1.000
_cell.length_b   1.000
_cell.length_c   1.000
_cell.angle_alpha   90.00
_cell.angle_beta   90.00
_cell.angle_gamma   90.00
#
_symmetry.space_group_name_H-M   'P 1'
#
loop_
_entity.id
_entity.type
_entity.pdbx_description
1 polymer ?
#
loop_
_entity_poly.entity_id
_entity_poly.type
_entity_poly.pdbx_seq_one_letter_code
_entity_poly.pdbx_strand_id
1 'polypeptide(L)'
;TSNEPLQLNLGSLRSAMSLTLHTHHASRIWHGRAAAEGRPGIVGLNGYIAVMNKMKRGSEQDDPYSDWWMLRIEEKLDQTRTTLQSLREQVDQALAGVPAALSLGENLNVQPVKLPLFVNAQLGFAAVYLLADYDDIARKLILAHHTALIDRSTLERWLNEGAHALRSLFSLAQQYRYSGCTRDDFAA
;
A
#
# COMPACT_ATOMS: atom_id res chain seq x y z
N THR A 1 7.11 -53.88 -16.20
CA THR A 1 6.53 -52.87 -15.29
C THR A 1 7.08 -51.52 -15.70
N SER A 2 6.39 -50.82 -16.60
CA SER A 2 6.81 -49.52 -17.11
C SER A 2 6.37 -48.45 -16.11
N ASN A 3 7.34 -47.82 -15.45
CA ASN A 3 7.10 -46.73 -14.51
C ASN A 3 7.01 -45.43 -15.32
N GLU A 4 5.80 -44.99 -15.68
CA GLU A 4 5.62 -43.66 -16.28
C GLU A 4 5.97 -42.58 -15.25
N PRO A 5 6.82 -41.60 -15.59
CA PRO A 5 7.09 -40.48 -14.69
C PRO A 5 5.82 -39.65 -14.54
N LEU A 6 5.37 -39.50 -13.29
CA LEU A 6 4.27 -38.62 -12.90
C LEU A 6 4.58 -37.19 -13.39
N GLN A 7 3.97 -36.77 -14.50
CA GLN A 7 4.02 -35.37 -14.96
C GLN A 7 3.12 -34.53 -14.06
N LEU A 8 3.71 -33.99 -13.00
CA LEU A 8 3.07 -33.04 -12.10
C LEU A 8 3.10 -31.65 -12.75
N ASN A 9 2.10 -31.34 -13.57
CA ASN A 9 1.82 -29.98 -14.04
C ASN A 9 1.21 -29.14 -12.90
N LEU A 10 2.01 -28.86 -11.87
CA LEU A 10 1.61 -28.01 -10.75
C LEU A 10 1.60 -26.54 -11.21
N GLY A 11 0.45 -25.89 -11.12
CA GLY A 11 0.32 -24.45 -11.35
C GLY A 11 0.90 -23.62 -10.20
N SER A 12 0.99 -22.30 -10.39
CA SER A 12 1.42 -21.38 -9.32
C SER A 12 0.50 -21.48 -8.09
N LEU A 13 1.06 -21.61 -6.89
CA LEU A 13 0.30 -21.47 -5.65
C LEU A 13 -0.36 -20.08 -5.60
N ARG A 14 -1.69 -20.05 -5.51
CA ARG A 14 -2.47 -18.82 -5.37
C ARG A 14 -3.39 -18.97 -4.16
N SER A 15 -3.14 -18.21 -3.11
CA SER A 15 -4.09 -18.05 -2.01
C SER A 15 -5.13 -17.02 -2.40
N ALA A 16 -6.42 -17.31 -2.18
CA ALA A 16 -7.47 -16.30 -2.29
C ALA A 16 -7.33 -15.31 -1.13
N MET A 17 -6.52 -14.26 -1.32
CA MET A 17 -6.28 -13.23 -0.31
C MET A 17 -7.28 -12.09 -0.46
N SER A 18 -7.67 -11.48 0.67
CA SER A 18 -8.52 -10.29 0.68
C SER A 18 -8.03 -9.29 1.72
N LEU A 19 -8.15 -8.00 1.39
CA LEU A 19 -7.91 -6.88 2.30
C LEU A 19 -9.24 -6.34 2.78
N THR A 20 -9.36 -6.15 4.09
CA THR A 20 -10.55 -5.54 4.70
C THR A 20 -10.20 -4.11 5.09
N LEU A 21 -10.94 -3.14 4.54
CA LEU A 21 -10.77 -1.71 4.85
C LEU A 21 -11.99 -1.18 5.59
N HIS A 22 -11.75 -0.44 6.65
CA HIS A 22 -12.82 0.09 7.51
C HIS A 22 -13.09 1.56 7.23
N THR A 23 -12.11 2.33 6.74
CA THR A 23 -12.28 3.78 6.52
C THR A 23 -12.51 4.14 5.05
N HIS A 24 -13.34 5.16 4.82
CA HIS A 24 -13.47 5.77 3.49
C HIS A 24 -12.13 6.35 2.99
N HIS A 25 -11.26 6.81 3.91
CA HIS A 25 -9.94 7.32 3.56
C HIS A 25 -9.06 6.25 2.92
N ALA A 26 -8.94 5.07 3.54
CA ALA A 26 -8.17 3.97 2.98
C ALA A 26 -8.80 3.43 1.68
N SER A 27 -10.13 3.30 1.64
CA SER A 27 -10.85 2.87 0.42
C SER A 27 -10.58 3.81 -0.77
N ARG A 28 -10.50 5.12 -0.55
CA ARG A 28 -10.12 6.09 -1.59
C ARG A 28 -8.67 5.96 -2.04
N ILE A 29 -7.75 5.56 -1.16
CA ILE A 29 -6.35 5.31 -1.53
C ILE A 29 -6.23 4.00 -2.33
N TRP A 30 -7.02 2.99 -1.99
CA TRP A 30 -7.10 1.74 -2.77
C TRP A 30 -7.50 2.00 -4.23
N HIS A 31 -8.63 2.69 -4.44
CA HIS A 31 -9.19 2.93 -5.76
C HIS A 31 -8.44 4.03 -6.53
N GLY A 32 -7.94 5.04 -5.81
CA GLY A 32 -7.47 6.27 -6.44
C GLY A 32 -8.64 7.13 -6.94
N ARG A 33 -8.39 7.93 -7.99
CA ARG A 33 -9.39 8.80 -8.61
C ARG A 33 -9.19 8.80 -10.11
N ALA A 34 -10.26 8.55 -10.87
CA ALA A 34 -10.22 8.68 -12.33
C ALA A 34 -9.89 10.13 -12.74
N ALA A 35 -9.29 10.28 -13.92
CA ALA A 35 -9.13 11.59 -14.54
C ALA A 35 -10.52 12.18 -14.85
N ALA A 36 -10.65 13.49 -14.71
CA ALA A 36 -11.83 14.26 -15.09
C ALA A 36 -11.38 15.52 -15.82
N GLU A 37 -12.30 16.23 -16.48
CA GLU A 37 -11.96 17.49 -17.16
C GLU A 37 -11.22 18.45 -16.22
N GLY A 38 -10.03 18.89 -16.64
CA GLY A 38 -9.16 19.78 -15.86
C GLY A 38 -8.53 19.17 -14.61
N ARG A 39 -8.70 17.87 -14.32
CA ARG A 39 -8.12 17.22 -13.14
C ARG A 39 -7.44 15.90 -13.49
N PRO A 40 -6.10 15.80 -13.35
CA PRO A 40 -5.39 14.54 -13.62
C PRO A 40 -5.88 13.43 -12.68
N GLY A 41 -5.84 12.19 -13.16
CA GLY A 41 -6.14 11.01 -12.36
C GLY A 41 -5.13 10.83 -11.23
N ILE A 42 -5.56 10.18 -10.15
CA ILE A 42 -4.70 9.79 -9.03
C ILE A 42 -4.66 8.28 -9.01
N VAL A 43 -3.47 7.72 -9.13
CA VAL A 43 -3.28 6.27 -9.06
C VAL A 43 -3.52 5.78 -7.65
N GLY A 44 -4.37 4.76 -7.52
CA GLY A 44 -4.58 4.02 -6.28
C GLY A 44 -3.65 2.82 -6.13
N LEU A 45 -3.74 2.14 -5.00
CA LEU A 45 -2.91 0.96 -4.72
C LEU A 45 -3.06 -0.13 -5.78
N ASN A 46 -4.26 -0.32 -6.35
CA ASN A 46 -4.46 -1.31 -7.41
C ASN A 46 -3.60 -1.00 -8.66
N GLY A 47 -3.52 0.28 -9.04
CA GLY A 47 -2.65 0.72 -10.14
C GLY A 47 -1.16 0.59 -9.80
N TYR A 48 -0.77 0.84 -8.55
CA TYR A 48 0.60 0.58 -8.08
C TYR A 48 0.98 -0.91 -8.18
N ILE A 49 0.11 -1.82 -7.75
CA ILE A 49 0.33 -3.28 -7.82
C ILE A 49 0.55 -3.71 -9.27
N ALA A 50 -0.23 -3.18 -10.22
CA ALA A 50 -0.05 -3.48 -11.64
C ALA A 50 1.35 -3.09 -12.15
N VAL A 51 1.87 -1.93 -11.70
CA VAL A 51 3.24 -1.50 -12.02
C VAL A 51 4.28 -2.40 -11.38
N MET A 52 4.12 -2.78 -10.11
CA MET A 52 5.05 -3.69 -9.43
C MET A 52 5.12 -5.06 -10.11
N ASN A 53 3.98 -5.60 -10.55
CA ASN A 53 3.94 -6.84 -11.33
C ASN A 53 4.65 -6.70 -12.69
N LYS A 54 4.64 -5.51 -13.32
CA LYS A 54 5.41 -5.25 -14.54
C LYS A 54 6.90 -5.13 -14.25
N MET A 55 7.27 -4.47 -13.16
CA MET A 55 8.66 -4.28 -12.75
C MET A 55 9.32 -5.62 -12.39
N LYS A 56 8.66 -6.45 -11.60
CA LYS A 56 9.11 -7.82 -11.29
C LYS A 56 9.34 -8.65 -12.55
N ARG A 57 8.41 -8.61 -13.51
CA ARG A 57 8.57 -9.32 -14.78
C ARG A 57 9.74 -8.80 -15.61
N GLY A 58 10.03 -7.50 -15.57
CA GLY A 58 11.19 -6.94 -16.27
C GLY A 58 12.50 -7.42 -15.65
N SER A 59 12.60 -7.43 -14.33
CA SER A 59 13.73 -8.01 -13.59
C SER A 59 13.93 -9.50 -13.92
N GLU A 60 12.85 -10.28 -13.96
CA GLU A 60 12.87 -11.70 -14.39
C GLU A 60 13.31 -11.90 -15.85
N GLN A 61 13.22 -10.86 -16.68
CA GLN A 61 13.66 -10.83 -18.09
C GLN A 61 15.06 -10.23 -18.26
N ASP A 62 15.83 -10.15 -17.17
CA ASP A 62 17.19 -9.63 -17.15
C ASP A 62 17.32 -8.13 -17.47
N ASP A 63 16.26 -7.34 -17.26
CA ASP A 63 16.32 -5.88 -17.45
C ASP A 63 16.98 -5.16 -16.26
N PRO A 64 18.22 -4.63 -16.40
CA PRO A 64 18.92 -3.97 -15.31
C PRO A 64 18.22 -2.69 -14.82
N TYR A 65 17.43 -2.02 -15.67
CA TYR A 65 16.67 -0.85 -15.25
C TYR A 65 15.50 -1.23 -14.34
N SER A 66 14.89 -2.39 -14.59
CA SER A 66 13.83 -2.92 -13.73
C SER A 66 14.35 -3.20 -12.32
N ASP A 67 15.55 -3.79 -12.21
CA ASP A 67 16.22 -4.03 -10.92
C ASP A 67 16.54 -2.72 -10.20
N TRP A 68 17.12 -1.75 -10.91
CA TRP A 68 17.40 -0.42 -10.35
C TRP A 68 16.13 0.26 -9.82
N TRP A 69 15.02 0.17 -10.56
CA TRP A 69 13.74 0.71 -10.11
C TRP A 69 13.19 -0.03 -8.88
N MET A 70 13.41 -1.35 -8.75
CA MET A 70 12.99 -2.11 -7.57
C MET A 70 13.68 -1.61 -6.31
N LEU A 71 15.00 -1.37 -6.36
CA LEU A 71 15.76 -0.79 -5.23
C LEU A 71 15.20 0.58 -4.84
N ARG A 72 14.95 1.45 -5.83
CA ARG A 72 14.39 2.78 -5.58
C ARG A 72 13.00 2.73 -4.94
N ILE A 73 12.18 1.74 -5.31
CA ILE A 73 10.86 1.54 -4.69
C ILE A 73 10.97 1.00 -3.28
N GLU A 74 11.92 0.11 -3.01
CA GLU A 74 12.21 -0.40 -1.67
C GLU A 74 12.61 0.74 -0.72
N GLU A 75 13.53 1.61 -1.13
CA GLU A 75 13.89 2.82 -0.37
C GLU A 75 12.67 3.70 -0.07
N LYS A 76 11.78 3.88 -1.08
CA LYS A 76 10.57 4.70 -0.90
C LYS A 76 9.54 4.03 0.01
N LEU A 77 9.44 2.71 -0.02
CA LEU A 77 8.59 1.93 0.88
C LEU A 77 9.05 2.12 2.33
N ASP A 78 10.35 2.05 2.59
CA ASP A 78 10.92 2.25 3.93
C ASP A 78 10.73 3.67 4.46
N GLN A 79 10.89 4.67 3.58
CA GLN A 79 10.56 6.05 3.94
C GLN A 79 9.07 6.18 4.30
N THR A 80 8.18 5.60 3.49
CA THR A 80 6.73 5.64 3.72
C THR A 80 6.35 4.94 5.02
N ARG A 81 6.97 3.78 5.30
CA ARG A 81 6.81 3.03 6.55
C ARG A 81 7.20 3.88 7.75
N THR A 82 8.35 4.54 7.69
CA THR A 82 8.86 5.40 8.77
C THR A 82 7.90 6.55 9.03
N THR A 83 7.38 7.20 7.98
CA THR A 83 6.36 8.26 8.12
C THR A 83 5.08 7.75 8.79
N LEU A 84 4.54 6.61 8.35
CA LEU A 84 3.32 6.05 8.95
C LEU A 84 3.54 5.59 10.40
N GLN A 85 4.73 5.07 10.72
CA GLN A 85 5.08 4.70 12.08
C GLN A 85 5.13 5.92 13.00
N SER A 86 5.80 6.99 12.59
CA SER A 86 5.83 8.24 13.36
C SER A 86 4.43 8.83 13.56
N LEU A 87 3.59 8.77 12.53
CA LEU A 87 2.20 9.21 12.62
C LEU A 87 1.40 8.36 13.61
N ARG A 88 1.59 7.04 13.60
CA ARG A 88 0.96 6.12 14.56
C ARG A 88 1.36 6.46 16.00
N GLU A 89 2.63 6.70 16.24
CA GLU A 89 3.15 7.07 17.57
C GLU A 89 2.52 8.37 18.07
N GLN A 90 2.39 9.39 17.22
CA GLN A 90 1.70 10.65 17.55
C GLN A 90 0.21 10.43 17.89
N VAL A 91 -0.47 9.57 17.14
CA VAL A 91 -1.90 9.24 17.38
C VAL A 91 -2.07 8.45 18.67
N ASP A 92 -1.22 7.47 18.93
CA ASP A 92 -1.24 6.68 20.16
C ASP A 92 -0.95 7.60 21.38
N GLN A 93 -0.05 8.58 21.24
CA GLN A 93 0.19 9.58 22.28
C GLN A 93 -1.04 10.48 22.53
N ALA A 94 -1.76 10.91 21.49
CA ALA A 94 -2.98 11.69 21.66
C ALA A 94 -4.08 10.87 22.36
N LEU A 95 -4.19 9.57 22.04
CA LEU A 95 -5.13 8.65 22.68
C LEU A 95 -4.79 8.34 24.15
N ALA A 96 -3.53 8.53 24.58
CA ALA A 96 -3.15 8.37 25.98
C ALA A 96 -3.78 9.44 26.91
N GLY A 97 -4.34 10.52 26.36
CA GLY A 97 -5.05 11.57 27.12
C GLY A 97 -6.44 11.17 27.61
N VAL A 98 -6.90 9.94 27.32
CA VAL A 98 -8.22 9.45 27.74
C VAL A 98 -8.27 9.28 29.26
N PRO A 99 -9.28 9.83 29.95
CA PRO A 99 -9.48 9.59 31.38
C PRO A 99 -9.60 8.10 31.69
N ALA A 100 -8.94 7.63 32.75
CA ALA A 100 -8.95 6.22 33.16
C ALA A 100 -10.36 5.63 33.42
N ALA A 101 -11.37 6.50 33.61
CA ALA A 101 -12.77 6.10 33.73
C ALA A 101 -13.41 5.65 32.39
N LEU A 102 -12.75 5.89 31.25
CA LEU A 102 -13.23 5.53 29.91
C LEU A 102 -12.34 4.43 29.32
N SER A 103 -12.97 3.37 28.80
CA SER A 103 -12.31 2.34 28.00
C SER A 103 -12.68 2.55 26.53
N LEU A 104 -11.72 2.98 25.71
CA LEU A 104 -11.92 3.08 24.26
C LEU A 104 -11.68 1.72 23.61
N GLY A 105 -12.73 1.11 23.09
CA GLY A 105 -12.63 -0.11 22.28
C GLY A 105 -12.11 0.16 20.86
N GLU A 106 -11.92 -0.90 20.08
CA GLU A 106 -11.54 -0.78 18.67
C GLU A 106 -12.67 -0.10 17.86
N ASN A 107 -12.35 0.97 17.14
CA ASN A 107 -13.30 1.66 16.26
C ASN A 107 -13.49 0.88 14.95
N LEU A 108 -14.18 -0.25 15.02
CA LEU A 108 -14.43 -1.09 13.84
C LEU A 108 -15.65 -0.58 13.07
N ASN A 109 -15.49 -0.33 11.77
CA ASN A 109 -16.63 -0.07 10.89
C ASN A 109 -17.57 -1.30 10.87
N VAL A 110 -18.87 -1.05 11.07
CA VAL A 110 -19.95 -2.05 11.06
C VAL A 110 -20.12 -2.71 9.68
N GLN A 111 -19.70 -2.04 8.60
CA GLN A 111 -19.72 -2.58 7.23
C GLN A 111 -18.39 -2.33 6.51
N PRO A 112 -17.33 -3.13 6.81
CA PRO A 112 -16.05 -2.94 6.17
C PRO A 112 -16.08 -3.45 4.72
N VAL A 113 -15.27 -2.83 3.86
CA VAL A 113 -15.13 -3.21 2.46
C VAL A 113 -14.09 -4.32 2.34
N LYS A 114 -14.48 -5.48 1.81
CA LYS A 114 -13.57 -6.58 1.48
C LYS A 114 -13.15 -6.50 0.02
N LEU A 115 -11.85 -6.41 -0.22
CA LEU A 115 -11.25 -6.21 -1.54
C LEU A 115 -10.38 -7.42 -1.88
N PRO A 116 -10.59 -8.07 -3.04
CA PRO A 116 -9.73 -9.19 -3.44
C PRO A 116 -8.33 -8.69 -3.77
N LEU A 117 -7.31 -9.43 -3.33
CA LEU A 117 -5.90 -9.12 -3.57
C LEU A 117 -5.34 -10.03 -4.67
N PHE A 118 -4.83 -9.42 -5.73
CA PHE A 118 -4.11 -10.10 -6.82
C PHE A 118 -2.71 -9.51 -6.95
N VAL A 119 -1.81 -9.92 -6.06
CA VAL A 119 -0.45 -9.38 -5.97
C VAL A 119 0.56 -10.49 -6.24
N ASN A 120 1.45 -10.27 -7.22
CA ASN A 120 2.47 -11.25 -7.61
C ASN A 120 3.90 -10.78 -7.28
N ALA A 121 4.05 -9.54 -6.80
CA ALA A 121 5.33 -8.95 -6.44
C ALA A 121 5.37 -8.61 -4.95
N GLN A 122 6.48 -8.94 -4.28
CA GLN A 122 6.67 -8.69 -2.85
C GLN A 122 6.54 -7.20 -2.50
N LEU A 123 7.12 -6.30 -3.31
CA LEU A 123 6.97 -4.85 -3.14
C LEU A 123 5.51 -4.38 -3.26
N GLY A 124 4.68 -5.11 -4.04
CA GLY A 124 3.23 -4.91 -4.07
C GLY A 124 2.56 -5.22 -2.73
N PHE A 125 2.96 -6.31 -2.07
CA PHE A 125 2.45 -6.69 -0.74
C PHE A 125 2.90 -5.72 0.34
N ALA A 126 4.14 -5.23 0.27
CA ALA A 126 4.63 -4.22 1.21
C ALA A 126 3.72 -2.98 1.22
N ALA A 127 3.28 -2.50 0.05
CA ALA A 127 2.35 -1.38 -0.04
C ALA A 127 0.92 -1.73 0.45
N VAL A 128 0.48 -2.98 0.33
CA VAL A 128 -0.79 -3.45 0.93
C VAL A 128 -0.73 -3.36 2.44
N TYR A 129 0.39 -3.75 3.07
CA TYR A 129 0.56 -3.62 4.52
C TYR A 129 0.55 -2.16 4.96
N LEU A 130 1.23 -1.27 4.25
CA LEU A 130 1.21 0.16 4.55
C LEU A 130 -0.19 0.78 4.43
N LEU A 131 -1.03 0.32 3.48
CA LEU A 131 -2.42 0.76 3.40
C LEU A 131 -3.26 0.26 4.57
N ALA A 132 -3.03 -0.98 5.02
CA ALA A 132 -3.70 -1.53 6.20
C ALA A 132 -3.31 -0.76 7.48
N ASP A 133 -2.02 -0.43 7.64
CA ASP A 133 -1.52 0.39 8.74
C ASP A 133 -2.15 1.79 8.72
N TYR A 134 -2.24 2.41 7.53
CA TYR A 134 -2.93 3.68 7.38
C TYR A 134 -4.43 3.60 7.73
N ASP A 135 -5.11 2.51 7.36
CA ASP A 135 -6.52 2.31 7.75
C ASP A 135 -6.67 2.25 9.27
N ASP A 136 -5.75 1.60 9.99
CA ASP A 136 -5.73 1.58 11.45
C ASP A 136 -5.51 2.97 12.05
N ILE A 137 -4.51 3.69 11.56
CA ILE A 137 -4.22 5.08 11.97
C ILE A 137 -5.45 5.97 11.76
N ALA A 138 -6.11 5.85 10.61
CA ALA A 138 -7.30 6.63 10.30
C ALA A 138 -8.47 6.33 11.25
N ARG A 139 -8.69 5.07 11.66
CA ARG A 139 -9.71 4.71 12.67
C ARG A 139 -9.42 5.35 14.02
N LYS A 140 -8.16 5.25 14.49
CA LYS A 140 -7.72 5.84 15.76
C LYS A 140 -7.84 7.36 15.77
N LEU A 141 -7.50 8.00 14.65
CA LEU A 141 -7.68 9.43 14.44
C LEU A 141 -9.13 9.89 14.54
N ILE A 142 -10.03 9.20 13.83
CA ILE A 142 -11.46 9.50 13.87
C ILE A 142 -12.01 9.32 15.29
N LEU A 143 -11.58 8.27 15.99
CA LEU A 143 -11.93 8.04 17.37
C LEU A 143 -11.44 9.17 18.29
N ALA A 144 -10.15 9.53 18.20
CA ALA A 144 -9.56 10.59 19.01
C ALA A 144 -10.28 11.93 18.82
N HIS A 145 -10.70 12.23 17.59
CA HIS A 145 -11.47 13.43 17.30
C HIS A 145 -12.87 13.36 17.91
N HIS A 146 -13.57 12.22 17.74
CA HIS A 146 -14.91 12.02 18.31
C HIS A 146 -14.91 12.07 19.84
N THR A 147 -13.80 11.69 20.49
CA THR A 147 -13.62 11.77 21.94
C THR A 147 -13.01 13.09 22.41
N ALA A 148 -12.99 14.12 21.56
CA ALA A 148 -12.49 15.46 21.87
C ALA A 148 -11.02 15.55 22.33
N LEU A 149 -10.18 14.57 21.96
CA LEU A 149 -8.74 14.58 22.26
C LEU A 149 -7.94 15.42 21.25
N ILE A 150 -8.45 15.53 20.03
CA ILE A 150 -7.87 16.34 18.96
C ILE A 150 -8.92 17.19 18.27
N ASP A 151 -8.50 18.36 17.79
CA ASP A 151 -9.34 19.24 17.01
C ASP A 151 -9.45 18.77 15.55
N ARG A 152 -10.37 19.39 14.82
CA ARG A 152 -10.63 19.06 13.41
C ARG A 152 -9.40 19.33 12.53
N SER A 153 -8.65 20.40 12.80
CA SER A 153 -7.49 20.75 11.98
C SER A 153 -6.37 19.72 12.12
N THR A 154 -6.14 19.21 13.33
CA THR A 154 -5.19 18.12 13.59
C THR A 154 -5.61 16.84 12.90
N LEU A 155 -6.89 16.46 12.99
CA LEU A 155 -7.45 15.30 12.29
C LEU A 155 -7.17 15.37 10.78
N GLU A 156 -7.56 16.48 10.13
CA GLU A 156 -7.39 16.66 8.69
C GLU A 156 -5.91 16.64 8.28
N ARG A 157 -5.04 17.29 9.07
CA ARG A 157 -3.60 17.32 8.83
C ARG A 157 -2.99 15.92 8.85
N TRP A 158 -3.22 15.16 9.92
CA TRP A 158 -2.64 13.83 10.11
C TRP A 158 -3.18 12.81 9.11
N LEU A 159 -4.48 12.85 8.78
CA LEU A 159 -5.04 12.04 7.68
C LEU A 159 -4.38 12.36 6.34
N ASN A 160 -4.20 13.65 6.04
CA ASN A 160 -3.57 14.08 4.79
C ASN A 160 -2.10 13.69 4.70
N GLU A 161 -1.36 13.75 5.82
CA GLU A 161 0.04 13.34 5.88
C GLU A 161 0.22 11.85 5.54
N GLY A 162 -0.52 10.97 6.20
CA GLY A 162 -0.46 9.52 5.90
C GLY A 162 -0.92 9.21 4.47
N ALA A 163 -1.97 9.89 4.00
CA ALA A 163 -2.45 9.70 2.63
C ALA A 163 -1.48 10.25 1.57
N HIS A 164 -0.74 11.32 1.89
CA HIS A 164 0.30 11.88 1.03
C HIS A 164 1.49 10.93 0.93
N ALA A 165 1.94 10.35 2.05
CA ALA A 165 3.03 9.38 2.07
C ALA A 165 2.77 8.21 1.08
N LEU A 166 1.59 7.58 1.19
CA LEU A 166 1.16 6.51 0.29
C LEU A 166 1.03 6.96 -1.17
N ARG A 167 0.43 8.13 -1.44
CA ARG A 167 0.28 8.63 -2.81
C ARG A 167 1.63 8.99 -3.44
N SER A 168 2.58 9.48 -2.65
CA SER A 168 3.93 9.80 -3.13
C SER A 168 4.67 8.54 -3.58
N LEU A 169 4.53 7.44 -2.83
CA LEU A 169 5.04 6.12 -3.21
C LEU A 169 4.41 5.65 -4.53
N PHE A 170 3.08 5.74 -4.66
CA PHE A 170 2.40 5.28 -5.87
C PHE A 170 2.78 6.12 -7.09
N SER A 171 2.94 7.44 -6.92
CA SER A 171 3.36 8.34 -7.97
C SER A 171 4.79 8.08 -8.43
N LEU A 172 5.71 7.71 -7.52
CA LEU A 172 7.07 7.33 -7.90
C LEU A 172 7.06 6.10 -8.80
N ALA A 173 6.30 5.06 -8.44
CA ALA A 173 6.20 3.85 -9.25
C ALA A 173 5.70 4.12 -10.68
N GLN A 174 4.76 5.06 -10.85
CA GLN A 174 4.21 5.39 -12.17
C GLN A 174 5.25 5.94 -13.16
N GLN A 175 6.41 6.37 -12.69
CA GLN A 175 7.51 6.83 -13.54
C GLN A 175 8.29 5.67 -14.18
N TYR A 176 8.15 4.44 -13.68
CA TYR A 176 8.80 3.26 -14.24
C TYR A 176 8.38 3.01 -15.70
N ARG A 177 9.39 2.74 -16.54
CA ARG A 177 9.24 2.29 -17.92
C ARG A 177 10.15 1.08 -18.09
N TYR A 178 9.59 0.01 -18.65
CA TYR A 178 10.36 -1.17 -19.01
C TYR A 178 11.29 -0.83 -20.16
N SER A 179 12.58 -1.13 -20.03
CA SER A 179 13.58 -0.75 -21.03
C SER A 179 13.62 -1.75 -22.19
N GLY A 180 13.47 -3.04 -21.90
CA GLY A 180 13.70 -4.12 -22.85
C GLY A 180 15.17 -4.44 -23.11
N CYS A 181 16.10 -3.73 -22.48
CA CYS A 181 17.53 -4.05 -22.52
C CYS A 181 17.82 -5.24 -21.63
N THR A 182 18.86 -5.99 -21.99
CA THR A 182 19.45 -7.07 -21.19
C THR A 182 20.83 -6.64 -20.69
N ARG A 183 21.42 -7.37 -19.74
CA ARG A 183 22.77 -7.04 -19.25
C ARG A 183 23.84 -7.16 -20.34
N ASP A 184 23.63 -8.05 -21.31
CA ASP A 184 24.52 -8.26 -22.45
C ASP A 184 24.62 -7.02 -23.36
N ASP A 185 23.54 -6.21 -23.45
CA ASP A 185 23.55 -4.96 -24.24
C ASP A 185 24.56 -3.92 -23.70
N PHE A 186 25.02 -4.09 -22.45
CA PHE A 186 25.97 -3.19 -21.78
C PHE A 186 27.36 -3.80 -21.58
N ALA A 187 27.60 -5.03 -22.03
CA ALA A 187 28.86 -5.76 -21.83
C ALA A 187 29.96 -5.46 -22.87
N ALA A 188 29.85 -4.33 -23.59
CA ALA A 188 30.76 -3.92 -24.66
C ALA A 188 32.01 -3.16 -24.19
#